data_AF-A0A255XPL8-F1
#
_entry.id   AF-A0A255XPL8-F1
#
_cell.length_a   1.000
_cell.length_b   1.000
_cell.length_c   1.000
_cell.angle_alpha   90.00
_cell.angle_beta   90.00
_cell.angle_gamma   90.00
#
_symmetry.space_group_name_H-M   'P 1'
#
loop_
_entity.id
_entity.type
_entity.pdbx_description
1 polymer ?
#
loop_
_entity_poly.entity_id
_entity_poly.type
_entity_poly.pdbx_seq_one_letter_code
_entity_poly.pdbx_strand_id
1 'polypeptide(L)'
;MGAMALVSVAAGGASAQSSGTLMTDPREIAACLCLNQSVQRVEGTVTAARALYEALKKSVADQDAALNAKRPTVDTNDPSAVEAFRLQMEKRDDDQNRVEQDAYPALQSKIAAYNAKVADYGQRCGGRYMDEPVLKSVQKNLVCTLEP
;
A
#
# COMPACT_ATOMS: atom_id res chain seq x y z
N MET A 1 -54.72 17.82 34.64
CA MET A 1 -54.42 16.45 35.12
C MET A 1 -53.83 15.67 33.97
N GLY A 2 -52.58 15.19 34.09
CA GLY A 2 -51.92 14.38 33.06
C GLY A 2 -50.42 14.66 33.03
N ALA A 3 -49.64 13.72 33.54
CA ALA A 3 -48.25 13.88 33.96
C ALA A 3 -47.24 14.03 32.80
N MET A 4 -46.27 14.94 32.95
CA MET A 4 -45.02 14.91 32.19
C MET A 4 -44.06 13.92 32.87
N ALA A 5 -43.86 12.76 32.25
CA ALA A 5 -42.81 11.82 32.63
C ALA A 5 -41.52 12.17 31.86
N LEU A 6 -40.54 12.74 32.56
CA LEU A 6 -39.18 12.94 32.08
C LEU A 6 -38.46 11.59 32.03
N VAL A 7 -38.32 11.00 30.84
CA VAL A 7 -37.47 9.83 30.63
C VAL A 7 -36.04 10.33 30.38
N SER A 8 -35.23 10.36 31.44
CA SER A 8 -33.79 10.59 31.36
C SER A 8 -33.14 9.36 30.71
N VAL A 9 -32.88 9.43 29.41
CA VAL A 9 -32.02 8.46 28.72
C VAL A 9 -30.58 8.73 29.16
N ALA A 10 -30.16 8.05 30.24
CA ALA A 10 -28.75 7.92 30.56
C ALA A 10 -28.11 7.04 29.48
N ALA A 11 -27.67 7.69 28.39
CA ALA A 11 -26.72 7.12 27.46
C ALA A 11 -25.38 7.00 28.20
N GLY A 12 -25.26 5.95 29.02
CA GLY A 12 -23.99 5.46 29.51
C GLY A 12 -23.20 4.97 28.31
N GLY A 13 -22.51 5.91 27.64
CA GLY A 13 -21.41 5.59 26.76
C GLY A 13 -20.35 4.92 27.62
N ALA A 14 -20.42 3.59 27.72
CA ALA A 14 -19.29 2.78 28.07
C ALA A 14 -18.25 3.02 26.97
N SER A 15 -17.44 4.05 27.14
CA SER A 15 -16.10 4.06 26.58
C SER A 15 -15.45 2.80 27.13
N ALA A 16 -15.44 1.75 26.31
CA ALA A 16 -14.53 0.64 26.50
C ALA A 16 -13.14 1.26 26.50
N GLN A 17 -12.67 1.63 27.69
CA GLN A 17 -11.26 1.90 27.96
C GLN A 17 -10.58 0.59 27.60
N SER A 18 -10.12 0.49 26.35
CA SER A 18 -9.19 -0.53 25.92
C SER A 18 -7.98 -0.39 26.84
N SER A 19 -8.06 -1.11 27.95
CA SER A 19 -7.02 -1.26 28.94
C SER A 19 -6.02 -2.18 28.28
N GLY A 20 -5.32 -1.63 27.30
CA GLY A 20 -4.31 -2.34 26.54
C GLY A 20 -3.32 -2.94 27.52
N THR A 21 -2.97 -4.19 27.30
CA THR A 21 -1.99 -4.85 28.17
C THR A 21 -0.67 -4.10 28.07
N LEU A 22 -0.14 -3.67 29.21
CA LEU A 22 1.20 -3.09 29.29
C LEU A 22 2.24 -4.20 29.13
N MET A 23 3.00 -4.14 28.04
CA MET A 23 4.15 -5.00 27.80
C MET A 23 5.35 -4.43 28.55
N THR A 24 5.91 -5.25 29.42
CA THR A 24 7.13 -4.96 30.19
C THR A 24 8.28 -5.89 29.81
N ASP A 25 8.03 -6.96 29.06
CA ASP A 25 9.08 -7.87 28.58
C ASP A 25 9.88 -7.19 27.44
N PRO A 26 11.20 -6.97 27.63
CA PRO A 26 12.06 -6.41 26.59
C PRO A 26 12.05 -7.20 25.27
N ARG A 27 11.87 -8.53 25.32
CA ARG A 27 11.85 -9.39 24.12
C ARG A 27 10.60 -9.19 23.29
N GLU A 28 9.44 -9.09 23.95
CA GLU A 28 8.17 -8.81 23.27
C GLU A 28 8.18 -7.42 22.63
N ILE A 29 8.69 -6.43 23.35
CA ILE A 29 8.85 -5.07 22.82
C ILE A 29 9.80 -5.08 21.60
N ALA A 30 10.95 -5.75 21.68
CA ALA A 30 11.88 -5.87 20.57
C ALA A 30 11.24 -6.51 19.33
N ALA A 31 10.49 -7.61 19.52
CA ALA A 31 9.77 -8.28 18.44
C ALA A 31 8.77 -7.34 17.76
N CYS A 32 7.99 -6.58 18.54
CA CYS A 32 7.04 -5.61 18.01
C CYS A 32 7.71 -4.47 17.24
N LEU A 33 8.85 -3.97 17.73
CA LEU A 33 9.62 -2.95 17.00
C LEU A 33 10.15 -3.49 15.66
N CYS A 34 10.63 -4.74 15.64
CA CYS A 34 11.11 -5.35 14.41
C CYS A 34 9.98 -5.64 13.41
N LEU A 35 8.81 -6.06 13.88
CA LEU A 35 7.63 -6.19 13.03
C LEU A 35 7.20 -4.85 12.44
N ASN A 36 7.19 -3.78 13.24
CA ASN A 36 6.88 -2.44 12.75
C ASN A 36 7.88 -1.98 11.67
N GLN A 37 9.18 -2.21 11.87
CA GLN A 37 10.19 -1.96 10.84
C GLN A 37 9.94 -2.80 9.59
N SER A 38 9.52 -4.07 9.73
CA SER A 38 9.16 -4.91 8.59
C SER A 38 7.96 -4.36 7.82
N VAL A 39 6.93 -3.87 8.49
CA VAL A 39 5.76 -3.24 7.86
C VAL A 39 6.21 -2.04 7.01
N GLN A 40 7.01 -1.15 7.59
CA GLN A 40 7.52 0.04 6.89
C GLN A 40 8.37 -0.32 5.66
N ARG A 41 9.21 -1.35 5.75
CA ARG A 41 9.99 -1.83 4.59
C ARG A 41 9.09 -2.32 3.46
N VAL A 42 8.07 -3.12 3.78
CA VAL A 42 7.16 -3.65 2.77
C VAL A 42 6.26 -2.55 2.19
N GLU A 43 5.87 -1.56 2.99
CA GLU A 43 5.17 -0.35 2.51
C GLU A 43 5.95 0.39 1.41
N GLY A 44 7.27 0.55 1.58
CA GLY A 44 8.14 1.12 0.56
C GLY A 44 8.08 0.35 -0.76
N THR A 45 7.96 -0.98 -0.72
CA THR A 45 7.82 -1.81 -1.92
C THR A 45 6.46 -1.65 -2.61
N VAL A 46 5.38 -1.43 -1.85
CA VAL A 46 4.04 -1.12 -2.40
C VAL A 46 4.07 0.22 -3.11
N THR A 47 4.68 1.24 -2.48
CA THR A 47 4.82 2.57 -3.07
C THR A 47 5.58 2.53 -4.39
N ALA A 48 6.70 1.81 -4.43
CA ALA A 48 7.48 1.63 -5.66
C ALA A 48 6.69 0.89 -6.76
N ALA A 49 6.01 -0.21 -6.42
CA ALA A 49 5.19 -0.96 -7.37
C ALA A 49 4.02 -0.12 -7.92
N ARG A 50 3.39 0.69 -7.06
CA ARG A 50 2.32 1.61 -7.47
C ARG A 50 2.83 2.69 -8.42
N ALA A 51 3.98 3.29 -8.12
CA ALA A 51 4.58 4.29 -8.98
C ALA A 51 4.87 3.73 -10.39
N LEU A 52 5.39 2.51 -10.48
CA LEU A 52 5.62 1.84 -11.77
C LEU A 52 4.31 1.59 -12.53
N TYR A 53 3.29 1.06 -11.85
CA TYR A 53 1.98 0.80 -12.46
C TYR A 53 1.34 2.08 -13.02
N GLU A 54 1.33 3.17 -12.25
CA GLU A 54 0.76 4.44 -12.74
C GLU A 54 1.61 5.09 -13.84
N ALA A 55 2.95 4.95 -13.79
CA ALA A 55 3.82 5.44 -14.85
C ALA A 55 3.56 4.72 -16.19
N LEU A 56 3.37 3.40 -16.18
CA LEU A 56 3.05 2.63 -17.39
C LEU A 56 1.67 2.99 -17.93
N LYS A 57 0.65 3.11 -17.07
CA LYS A 57 -0.67 3.57 -17.49
C LYS A 57 -0.65 4.95 -18.12
N LYS A 58 0.14 5.87 -17.56
CA LYS A 58 0.33 7.18 -18.15
C LYS A 58 1.03 7.09 -19.51
N SER A 59 2.06 6.26 -19.66
CA SER A 59 2.73 6.02 -20.95
C SER A 59 1.74 5.56 -22.02
N VAL A 60 0.89 4.57 -21.69
CA VAL A 60 -0.14 4.07 -22.60
C VAL A 60 -1.11 5.19 -23.00
N ALA A 61 -1.64 5.94 -22.03
CA ALA A 61 -2.58 7.02 -22.31
C ALA A 61 -1.98 8.13 -23.19
N ASP A 62 -0.73 8.51 -22.93
CA ASP A 62 0.00 9.51 -23.72
C ASP A 62 0.25 8.98 -25.15
N GLN A 63 0.58 7.69 -25.32
CA GLN A 63 0.74 7.05 -26.62
C GLN A 63 -0.57 6.95 -27.39
N ASP A 64 -1.68 6.61 -26.73
CA ASP A 64 -3.00 6.57 -27.35
C ASP A 64 -3.43 7.95 -27.85
N ALA A 65 -3.22 9.00 -27.06
CA ALA A 65 -3.45 10.37 -27.49
C ALA A 65 -2.61 10.73 -28.72
N ALA A 66 -1.33 10.39 -28.72
CA ALA A 66 -0.43 10.65 -29.85
C ALA A 66 -0.82 9.87 -31.11
N LEU A 67 -1.18 8.59 -30.98
CA LEU A 67 -1.65 7.75 -32.09
C LEU A 67 -2.94 8.30 -32.68
N ASN A 68 -3.89 8.71 -31.85
CA ASN A 68 -5.16 9.29 -32.32
C ASN A 68 -4.96 10.62 -33.04
N ALA A 69 -4.05 11.46 -32.55
CA ALA A 69 -3.70 12.72 -33.20
C ALA A 69 -2.97 12.52 -34.54
N LYS A 70 -2.10 11.50 -34.63
CA LYS A 70 -1.29 11.21 -35.82
C LYS A 70 -2.06 10.45 -36.91
N ARG A 71 -3.00 9.57 -36.52
CA ARG A 71 -3.78 8.72 -37.44
C ARG A 71 -4.35 9.45 -38.68
N PRO A 72 -4.98 10.64 -38.58
CA PRO A 72 -5.55 11.31 -39.76
C PRO A 72 -4.50 11.91 -40.71
N THR A 73 -3.25 12.03 -40.28
CA THR A 73 -2.17 12.67 -41.08
C THR A 73 -1.15 11.67 -41.63
N VAL A 74 -1.33 10.37 -41.37
CA VAL A 74 -0.47 9.33 -41.94
C VAL A 74 -0.76 9.20 -43.44
N ASP A 75 0.25 9.45 -44.28
CA ASP A 75 0.16 9.15 -45.71
C ASP A 75 0.29 7.64 -45.93
N THR A 76 -0.79 7.00 -46.37
CA THR A 76 -0.83 5.55 -46.61
C THR A 76 -0.05 5.12 -47.85
N ASN A 77 0.35 6.06 -48.70
CA ASN A 77 1.16 5.77 -49.89
C ASN A 77 2.66 5.86 -49.61
N ASP A 78 3.05 6.35 -48.43
CA ASP A 78 4.43 6.38 -47.95
C ASP A 78 4.67 5.19 -47.00
N PRO A 79 5.40 4.15 -47.44
CA PRO A 79 5.69 2.98 -46.61
C PRO A 79 6.43 3.33 -45.31
N SER A 80 7.24 4.39 -45.31
CA SER A 80 7.98 4.81 -44.12
C SER A 80 7.06 5.44 -43.06
N ALA A 81 6.06 6.21 -43.49
CA ALA A 81 5.05 6.79 -42.61
C ALA A 81 4.18 5.70 -41.96
N VAL A 82 3.78 4.69 -42.74
CA VAL A 82 3.03 3.53 -42.26
C VAL A 82 3.85 2.74 -41.25
N GLU A 83 5.11 2.44 -41.54
CA GLU A 83 5.97 1.68 -40.63
C GLU A 83 6.23 2.42 -39.31
N ALA A 84 6.48 3.74 -39.37
CA ALA A 84 6.65 4.55 -38.17
C ALA A 84 5.38 4.61 -37.31
N PHE A 85 4.18 4.60 -37.92
CA PHE A 85 2.93 4.52 -37.19
C PHE A 85 2.72 3.13 -36.56
N ARG A 86 3.04 2.06 -37.30
CA ARG A 86 2.98 0.67 -36.83
C ARG A 86 3.86 0.43 -35.60
N LEU A 87 5.13 0.87 -35.64
CA LEU A 87 6.06 0.75 -34.51
C LEU A 87 5.56 1.49 -33.26
N GLN A 88 4.88 2.62 -33.44
CA GLN A 88 4.28 3.36 -32.33
C GLN A 88 3.09 2.61 -31.71
N MET A 89 2.27 1.94 -32.53
CA MET A 89 1.20 1.07 -32.05
C MET A 89 1.76 -0.12 -31.28
N GLU A 90 2.79 -0.79 -31.80
CA GLU A 90 3.44 -1.92 -31.12
C GLU A 90 3.97 -1.51 -29.75
N LYS A 91 4.67 -0.37 -29.65
CA LYS A 91 5.15 0.11 -28.35
C LYS A 91 4.01 0.38 -27.36
N ARG A 92 2.86 0.88 -27.83
CA ARG A 92 1.69 1.10 -26.98
C ARG A 92 1.14 -0.24 -26.48
N ASP A 93 1.01 -1.21 -27.37
CA ASP A 93 0.50 -2.53 -27.04
C ASP A 93 1.47 -3.27 -26.08
N ASP A 94 2.78 -3.12 -26.25
CA ASP A 94 3.79 -3.65 -25.33
C ASP A 94 3.70 -3.02 -23.94
N ASP A 95 3.58 -1.68 -23.85
CA ASP A 95 3.41 -1.00 -22.56
C ASP A 95 2.08 -1.40 -21.90
N GLN A 96 1.01 -1.60 -22.67
CA GLN A 96 -0.28 -2.12 -22.17
C GLN A 96 -0.13 -3.54 -21.63
N ASN A 97 0.55 -4.43 -22.37
CA ASN A 97 0.83 -5.78 -21.91
C ASN A 97 1.63 -5.78 -20.60
N ARG A 98 2.62 -4.89 -20.46
CA ARG A 98 3.38 -4.73 -19.20
C ARG A 98 2.52 -4.22 -18.04
N VAL A 99 1.53 -3.37 -18.31
CA VAL A 99 0.55 -2.98 -17.27
C VAL A 99 -0.20 -4.20 -16.76
N GLU A 100 -0.71 -5.02 -17.67
CA GLU A 100 -1.64 -6.12 -17.35
C GLU A 100 -0.93 -7.37 -16.81
N GLN A 101 0.19 -7.77 -17.42
CA GLN A 101 0.87 -9.03 -17.14
C GLN A 101 1.92 -8.89 -16.02
N ASP A 102 2.50 -7.70 -15.85
CA ASP A 102 3.61 -7.50 -14.92
C ASP A 102 3.25 -6.55 -13.78
N ALA A 103 2.98 -5.27 -14.11
CA ALA A 103 2.92 -4.21 -13.11
C ALA A 103 1.70 -4.33 -12.19
N TYR A 104 0.53 -4.68 -12.74
CA TYR A 104 -0.68 -4.86 -11.94
C TYR A 104 -0.58 -6.10 -11.03
N PRO A 105 -0.23 -7.31 -11.51
CA PRO A 105 -0.02 -8.47 -10.64
C PRO A 105 1.07 -8.23 -9.58
N ALA A 106 2.17 -7.57 -9.95
CA ALA A 106 3.22 -7.22 -8.98
C ALA A 106 2.68 -6.29 -7.89
N LEU A 107 1.92 -5.24 -8.25
CA LEU A 107 1.30 -4.35 -7.27
C LEU A 107 0.35 -5.10 -6.33
N GLN A 108 -0.51 -5.98 -6.87
CA GLN A 108 -1.42 -6.80 -6.06
C GLN A 108 -0.65 -7.70 -5.08
N SER A 109 0.41 -8.35 -5.56
CA SER A 109 1.28 -9.18 -4.73
C SER A 109 1.92 -8.38 -3.59
N LYS A 110 2.44 -7.18 -3.85
CA LYS A 110 3.03 -6.32 -2.81
C LYS A 110 1.99 -5.83 -1.80
N ILE A 111 0.78 -5.48 -2.25
CA ILE A 111 -0.32 -5.10 -1.36
C ILE A 111 -0.72 -6.26 -0.44
N ALA A 112 -0.82 -7.48 -0.98
CA ALA A 112 -1.12 -8.67 -0.18
C ALA A 112 -0.04 -8.93 0.88
N ALA A 113 1.24 -8.82 0.51
CA ALA A 113 2.36 -8.97 1.46
C ALA A 113 2.35 -7.89 2.56
N TYR A 114 2.05 -6.63 2.19
CA TYR A 114 1.90 -5.54 3.15
C TYR A 114 0.75 -5.80 4.13
N ASN A 115 -0.43 -6.16 3.62
CA ASN A 115 -1.60 -6.46 4.45
C ASN A 115 -1.34 -7.64 5.40
N ALA A 116 -0.62 -8.67 4.95
CA ALA A 116 -0.21 -9.78 5.81
C ALA A 116 0.70 -9.33 6.95
N LYS A 117 1.67 -8.44 6.69
CA LYS A 117 2.55 -7.89 7.74
C LYS A 117 1.82 -6.94 8.70
N VAL A 118 0.90 -6.12 8.19
CA VAL A 118 0.03 -5.27 9.03
C VAL A 118 -0.86 -6.14 9.93
N ALA A 119 -1.42 -7.23 9.40
CA ALA A 119 -2.22 -8.16 10.19
C ALA A 119 -1.38 -8.83 11.29
N ASP A 120 -0.18 -9.32 10.96
CA ASP A 120 0.73 -9.93 11.95
C ASP A 120 1.12 -8.94 13.05
N TYR A 121 1.46 -7.70 12.68
CA TYR A 121 1.71 -6.63 13.65
C TYR A 121 0.48 -6.35 14.51
N GLY A 122 -0.71 -6.23 13.91
CA GLY A 122 -1.96 -5.99 14.62
C GLY A 122 -2.30 -7.10 15.61
N GLN A 123 -2.09 -8.37 15.25
CA GLN A 123 -2.34 -9.51 16.13
C GLN A 123 -1.37 -9.57 17.32
N ARG A 124 -0.09 -9.26 17.09
CA ARG A 124 0.97 -9.43 18.10
C ARG A 124 1.17 -8.19 18.97
N CYS A 125 0.97 -7.01 18.41
CA CYS A 125 1.36 -5.73 18.98
C CYS A 125 0.21 -4.72 19.04
N GLY A 126 -0.88 -4.95 18.30
CA GLY A 126 -2.03 -4.05 18.26
C GLY A 126 -2.72 -3.95 19.63
N GLY A 127 -3.07 -2.73 20.03
CA GLY A 127 -3.78 -2.47 21.28
C GLY A 127 -2.98 -2.72 22.56
N ARG A 128 -1.67 -3.03 22.45
CA ARG A 128 -0.77 -3.20 23.60
C ARG A 128 0.06 -1.94 23.82
N TYR A 129 0.26 -1.56 25.08
CA TYR A 129 1.14 -0.44 25.44
C TYR A 129 2.54 -0.97 25.76
N MET A 130 3.58 -0.24 25.38
CA MET A 130 4.96 -0.60 25.72
C MET A 130 5.41 0.23 26.91
N ASP A 131 5.97 -0.42 27.93
CA ASP A 131 6.61 0.29 29.04
C ASP A 131 7.76 1.17 28.53
N GLU A 132 7.69 2.47 28.80
CA GLU A 132 8.59 3.46 28.20
C GLU A 132 10.06 3.31 28.65
N PRO A 133 10.37 3.07 29.94
CA PRO A 133 11.72 2.72 30.38
C PRO A 133 12.29 1.49 29.65
N VAL A 134 11.52 0.41 29.54
CA VAL A 134 11.97 -0.81 28.84
C VAL A 134 12.11 -0.55 27.35
N LEU A 135 11.16 0.13 26.72
CA LEU A 135 11.21 0.53 25.31
C LEU A 135 12.50 1.30 24.98
N LYS A 136 12.84 2.32 25.77
CA LYS A 136 14.07 3.11 25.58
C LYS A 136 15.33 2.25 25.74
N SER A 137 15.31 1.27 26.65
CA SER A 137 16.41 0.32 26.85
C SER A 137 16.58 -0.60 25.63
N VAL A 138 15.48 -1.16 25.13
CA VAL A 138 15.45 -2.03 23.96
C VAL A 138 15.92 -1.30 22.71
N GLN A 139 15.41 -0.08 22.46
CA GLN A 139 15.75 0.72 21.27
C GLN A 139 17.25 0.98 21.12
N LYS A 140 18.01 1.10 22.23
CA LYS A 140 19.46 1.35 22.19
C LYS A 140 20.27 0.19 21.62
N ASN A 141 19.77 -1.04 21.78
CA ASN A 141 20.47 -2.27 21.39
C ASN A 141 19.66 -3.07 20.36
N LEU A 142 18.62 -2.47 19.78
CA LEU A 142 17.71 -3.18 18.88
C LEU A 142 18.44 -3.49 17.57
N VAL A 143 18.61 -4.79 17.31
CA VAL A 143 19.07 -5.30 16.03
C VAL A 143 17.99 -6.21 15.48
N CYS A 144 17.28 -5.72 14.47
CA CYS A 144 16.32 -6.53 13.74
C CYS A 144 17.08 -7.28 12.65
N THR A 145 17.57 -8.48 12.97
CA THR A 145 18.01 -9.41 11.94
C THR A 145 16.83 -9.66 11.02
N LEU A 146 17.02 -9.42 9.72
CA LEU A 146 16.03 -9.69 8.68
C LEU A 146 15.38 -11.05 8.98
N GLU A 147 14.08 -11.06 9.26
CA GLU A 147 13.32 -12.30 9.35
C GLU A 147 13.43 -13.02 7.98
N PRO A 148 13.49 -14.37 7.97
CA PRO A 148 13.52 -15.17 6.76
C PRO A 148 12.29 -14.96 5.85
#